data_AF-K0IVA7-F1
#
_entry.id   AF-K0IVA7-F1
#
_cell.length_a   1.000
_cell.length_b   1.000
_cell.length_c   1.000
_cell.angle_alpha   90.00
_cell.angle_beta   90.00
_cell.angle_gamma   90.00
#
_symmetry.space_group_name_H-M   'P 1'
#
loop_
_entity.id
_entity.type
_entity.pdbx_description
1 polymer ?
#
loop_
_entity_poly.entity_id
_entity_poly.type
_entity_poly.pdbx_seq_one_letter_code
_entity_poly.pdbx_strand_id
1 'polypeptide(L)'
;MSMPNIPDINPKITLDRCKTIELLLSSIALEEIGLSHILNAEGEKLQLFLKTKPKCLMEFIQINDSVLKTLRTIVKSQMLLQFKLEDAIELDRKECKCKGQCKKKPPCKPSKGDCSSPLAKFTCDDL
;
A
#
# COMPACT_ATOMS: atom_id res chain seq x y z
N MET A 1 23.92 39.65 -16.51
CA MET A 1 22.97 38.76 -17.20
C MET A 1 21.70 38.70 -16.35
N SER A 2 20.53 38.97 -16.94
CA SER A 2 19.25 38.95 -16.22
C SER A 2 18.75 37.52 -16.03
N MET A 3 18.39 37.16 -14.81
CA MET A 3 17.74 35.89 -14.49
C MET A 3 16.44 35.74 -15.30
N PRO A 4 16.11 34.55 -15.84
CA PRO A 4 14.82 34.33 -16.49
C PRO A 4 13.68 34.58 -15.51
N ASN A 5 12.66 35.33 -15.92
CA ASN A 5 11.47 35.58 -15.13
C ASN A 5 10.55 34.35 -15.26
N ILE A 6 10.56 33.50 -14.23
CA ILE A 6 9.71 32.31 -14.18
C ILE A 6 8.30 32.80 -13.86
N PRO A 7 7.29 32.53 -14.71
CA PRO A 7 5.94 32.96 -14.45
C PRO A 7 5.41 32.33 -13.16
N ASP A 8 4.60 33.10 -12.43
CA ASP A 8 3.98 32.65 -11.18
C ASP A 8 2.95 31.56 -11.49
N ILE A 9 3.33 30.30 -11.28
CA ILE A 9 2.47 29.13 -11.46
C ILE A 9 1.67 28.97 -10.18
N ASN A 10 0.39 29.31 -10.22
CA ASN A 10 -0.53 29.09 -9.11
C ASN A 10 -1.34 27.81 -9.38
N PRO A 11 -0.85 26.62 -8.99
CA PRO A 11 -1.57 25.38 -9.25
C PRO A 11 -2.89 25.39 -8.50
N LYS A 12 -4.01 25.41 -9.23
CA LYS A 12 -5.34 25.22 -8.66
C LYS A 12 -5.51 23.76 -8.25
N ILE A 13 -4.98 23.39 -7.10
CA ILE A 13 -5.15 22.06 -6.52
C ILE A 13 -6.53 22.03 -5.84
N THR A 14 -7.57 21.61 -6.58
CA THR A 14 -8.90 21.36 -6.01
C THR A 14 -8.93 19.96 -5.42
N LEU A 15 -8.22 19.74 -4.30
CA LEU A 15 -8.20 18.47 -3.59
C LEU A 15 -9.07 18.55 -2.34
N ASP A 16 -10.09 17.70 -2.27
CA ASP A 16 -10.90 17.55 -1.07
C ASP A 16 -10.07 16.82 0.01
N ARG A 17 -10.34 17.13 1.28
CA ARG A 17 -9.60 16.54 2.41
C ARG A 17 -9.70 15.02 2.41
N CYS A 18 -10.84 14.45 2.03
CA CYS A 18 -11.02 13.00 1.92
C CYS A 18 -10.22 12.39 0.78
N LYS A 19 -10.16 13.08 -0.37
CA LYS A 19 -9.33 12.64 -1.49
C LYS A 19 -7.84 12.67 -1.12
N THR A 20 -7.44 13.63 -0.29
CA THR A 20 -6.06 13.69 0.23
C THR A 20 -5.73 12.48 1.10
N ILE A 21 -6.66 12.05 1.96
CA ILE A 21 -6.48 10.88 2.83
C ILE A 21 -6.38 9.58 2.00
N GLU A 22 -7.21 9.43 0.97
CA GLU A 22 -7.09 8.30 0.02
C GLU A 22 -5.71 8.26 -0.65
N LEU A 23 -5.17 9.42 -1.03
CA LEU A 23 -3.84 9.52 -1.62
C LEU A 23 -2.73 9.19 -0.61
N LEU A 24 -2.89 9.58 0.66
CA LEU A 24 -1.96 9.19 1.73
C LEU A 24 -1.98 7.67 1.96
N LEU A 25 -3.16 7.06 2.04
CA LEU A 25 -3.29 5.60 2.16
C LEU A 25 -2.68 4.89 0.94
N SER A 26 -2.90 5.42 -0.26
CA SER A 26 -2.27 4.91 -1.48
C SER A 26 -0.74 5.04 -1.43
N SER A 27 -0.21 6.13 -0.89
CA SER A 27 1.23 6.31 -0.70
C SER A 27 1.82 5.28 0.26
N ILE A 28 1.12 4.95 1.35
CA ILE A 28 1.55 3.91 2.30
C ILE A 28 1.54 2.55 1.60
N ALA A 29 0.49 2.23 0.84
CA ALA A 29 0.41 0.99 0.08
C ALA A 29 1.54 0.86 -0.96
N LEU A 30 1.90 1.96 -1.64
CA LEU A 30 3.04 1.96 -2.57
C LEU A 30 4.38 1.73 -1.87
N GLU A 31 4.57 2.27 -0.67
CA GLU A 31 5.76 2.03 0.15
C GLU A 31 5.83 0.55 0.58
N GLU A 32 4.71 -0.07 0.98
CA GLU A 32 4.62 -1.52 1.27
C GLU A 32 4.93 -2.39 0.04
N ILE A 33 4.41 -2.03 -1.14
CA ILE A 33 4.74 -2.73 -2.39
C ILE A 33 6.26 -2.64 -2.65
N GLY A 34 6.86 -1.45 -2.47
CA GLY A 34 8.30 -1.26 -2.59
C GLY A 34 9.10 -2.16 -1.64
N LEU A 35 8.70 -2.26 -0.37
CA LEU A 35 9.34 -3.14 0.62
C LEU A 35 9.20 -4.62 0.23
N SER A 36 8.07 -5.03 -0.35
CA SER A 36 7.88 -6.41 -0.83
C SER A 36 8.86 -6.79 -1.95
N HIS A 37 9.15 -5.86 -2.87
CA HIS A 37 10.14 -6.07 -3.93
C HIS A 37 11.55 -6.23 -3.37
N ILE A 38 11.92 -5.45 -2.35
CA ILE A 38 13.20 -5.60 -1.66
C ILE A 38 13.29 -6.97 -1.00
N LEU A 39 12.22 -7.41 -0.31
CA LEU A 39 12.18 -8.72 0.34
C LEU A 39 12.36 -9.86 -0.67
N ASN A 40 11.68 -9.78 -1.82
CA ASN A 40 11.85 -10.74 -2.91
C ASN A 40 13.27 -10.74 -3.46
N ALA A 41 13.87 -9.56 -3.69
CA ALA A 41 15.23 -9.44 -4.18
C ALA A 41 16.26 -10.04 -3.20
N GLU A 42 16.06 -9.87 -1.88
CA GLU A 42 16.89 -10.54 -0.86
C GLU A 42 16.72 -12.06 -0.90
N GLY A 43 15.49 -12.56 -1.15
CA GLY A 43 15.22 -13.98 -1.36
C GLY A 43 15.93 -14.54 -2.59
N GLU A 44 15.82 -13.85 -3.73
CA GLU A 44 16.52 -14.22 -4.98
C GLU A 44 18.04 -14.18 -4.82
N LYS A 45 18.56 -13.20 -4.08
CA LYS A 45 19.99 -13.12 -3.72
C LYS A 45 20.47 -14.36 -2.98
N LEU A 46 19.72 -14.82 -1.97
CA LEU A 46 20.03 -16.06 -1.25
C LEU A 46 19.95 -17.29 -2.17
N GLN A 47 18.91 -17.40 -2.99
CA GLN A 47 18.77 -18.51 -3.92
C GLN A 47 19.92 -18.57 -4.94
N LEU A 48 20.31 -17.41 -5.48
CA LEU A 48 21.43 -17.30 -6.41
C LEU A 48 22.75 -17.67 -5.72
N PHE A 49 22.98 -17.18 -4.50
CA PHE A 49 24.16 -17.52 -3.71
C PHE A 49 24.25 -19.02 -3.41
N LEU A 50 23.14 -19.70 -3.12
CA LEU A 50 23.15 -21.16 -2.95
C LEU A 50 23.49 -21.89 -4.25
N LYS A 51 23.05 -21.37 -5.41
CA LYS A 51 23.38 -21.93 -6.72
C LYS A 51 24.86 -21.78 -7.08
N THR A 52 25.56 -20.76 -6.59
CA THR A 52 27.00 -20.55 -6.88
C THR A 52 27.91 -21.52 -6.11
N LYS A 53 27.37 -22.34 -5.20
CA LYS A 53 28.12 -23.31 -4.38
C LYS A 53 29.36 -22.68 -3.72
N PRO A 54 29.15 -21.68 -2.84
CA PRO A 54 30.22 -21.03 -2.09
C PRO A 54 31.12 -22.07 -1.41
N LYS A 55 32.43 -21.84 -1.49
CA LYS A 55 33.44 -22.80 -1.02
C LYS A 55 33.80 -22.59 0.45
N CYS A 56 33.45 -21.45 1.01
CA CYS A 56 33.85 -21.04 2.35
C CYS A 56 32.64 -20.75 3.26
N LEU A 57 32.67 -21.27 4.48
CA LEU A 57 31.65 -20.98 5.50
C LEU A 57 31.53 -19.47 5.81
N MET A 58 32.63 -18.72 5.71
CA MET A 58 32.60 -17.28 5.95
C MET A 58 31.71 -16.52 4.96
N GLU A 59 31.65 -16.97 3.70
CA GLU A 59 30.78 -16.36 2.70
C GLU A 59 29.30 -16.54 3.08
N PHE A 60 28.92 -17.69 3.64
CA PHE A 60 27.57 -17.94 4.15
C PHE A 60 27.20 -17.03 5.31
N ILE A 61 28.11 -16.85 6.27
CA ILE A 61 27.87 -15.99 7.42
C ILE A 61 27.71 -14.54 6.95
N GLN A 62 28.58 -14.09 6.05
CA GLN A 62 28.53 -12.72 5.52
C GLN A 62 27.23 -12.43 4.76
N ILE A 63 26.77 -13.32 3.89
CA ILE A 63 25.51 -13.11 3.17
C ILE A 63 24.31 -13.13 4.12
N ASN A 64 24.29 -14.06 5.08
CA ASN A 64 23.22 -14.17 6.05
C ASN A 64 23.14 -12.93 6.95
N ASP A 65 24.29 -12.43 7.41
CA ASP A 65 24.36 -11.20 8.20
C ASP A 65 23.90 -9.97 7.39
N SER A 66 24.22 -9.93 6.09
CA SER A 66 23.77 -8.88 5.19
C SER A 66 22.24 -8.89 5.04
N VAL A 67 21.66 -10.06 4.73
CA VAL A 67 20.20 -10.22 4.62
C VAL A 67 19.51 -9.88 5.94
N LEU A 68 20.04 -10.35 7.07
CA LEU A 68 19.49 -10.06 8.40
C LEU A 68 19.50 -8.55 8.71
N LYS A 69 20.53 -7.81 8.30
CA LYS A 69 20.57 -6.35 8.41
C LYS A 69 19.51 -5.67 7.55
N THR A 70 19.30 -6.14 6.32
CA THR A 70 18.22 -5.63 5.46
C THR A 70 16.85 -5.91 6.08
N LEU A 71 16.59 -7.14 6.54
CA LEU A 71 15.33 -7.50 7.19
C LEU A 71 15.04 -6.66 8.44
N ARG A 72 16.05 -6.44 9.30
CA ARG A 72 15.91 -5.54 10.45
C ARG A 72 15.56 -4.11 10.05
N THR A 73 16.09 -3.63 8.92
CA THR A 73 15.76 -2.31 8.39
C THR A 73 14.32 -2.27 7.88
N ILE A 74 13.89 -3.30 7.14
CA ILE A 74 12.50 -3.43 6.66
C ILE A 74 11.51 -3.44 7.83
N VAL A 75 11.79 -4.20 8.90
CA VAL A 75 10.92 -4.24 10.08
C VAL A 75 10.79 -2.86 10.73
N LYS A 76 11.89 -2.10 10.84
CA LYS A 76 11.84 -0.72 11.35
C LYS A 76 11.01 0.19 10.46
N SER A 77 11.12 0.05 9.14
CA SER A 77 10.27 0.78 8.21
C SER A 77 8.81 0.40 8.41
N GLN A 78 8.47 -0.89 8.49
CA GLN A 78 7.08 -1.31 8.72
C GLN A 78 6.48 -0.77 10.03
N MET A 79 7.27 -0.66 11.10
CA MET A 79 6.81 0.03 12.32
C MET A 79 6.44 1.50 12.05
N LEU A 80 7.23 2.22 11.26
CA LEU A 80 6.92 3.60 10.88
C LEU A 80 5.71 3.69 9.94
N LEU A 81 5.57 2.77 8.98
CA LEU A 81 4.40 2.72 8.11
C LEU A 81 3.13 2.42 8.90
N GLN A 82 3.21 1.56 9.92
CA GLN A 82 2.10 1.31 10.81
C GLN A 82 1.65 2.58 11.54
N PHE A 83 2.58 3.37 12.09
CA PHE A 83 2.23 4.66 12.71
C PHE A 83 1.58 5.63 11.71
N LYS A 84 2.13 5.77 10.49
CA LYS A 84 1.52 6.60 9.44
C LYS A 84 0.10 6.14 9.10
N LEU A 85 -0.13 4.83 9.06
CA LEU A 85 -1.44 4.25 8.76
C LEU A 85 -2.44 4.53 9.88
N GLU A 86 -2.04 4.37 11.13
CA GLU A 86 -2.87 4.69 12.30
C GLU A 86 -3.29 6.17 12.29
N ASP A 87 -2.33 7.08 12.05
CA ASP A 87 -2.59 8.52 11.91
C ASP A 87 -3.54 8.84 10.75
N ALA A 88 -3.32 8.22 9.57
CA ALA A 88 -4.16 8.43 8.40
C ALA A 88 -5.60 7.94 8.63
N ILE A 89 -5.78 6.80 9.29
CA ILE A 89 -7.10 6.27 9.67
C ILE A 89 -7.78 7.17 10.70
N GLU A 90 -7.03 7.72 11.66
CA GLU A 90 -7.58 8.66 12.62
C GLU A 90 -8.09 9.94 11.95
N LEU A 91 -7.34 10.47 10.97
CA LEU A 91 -7.77 11.61 10.15
C LEU A 91 -9.03 11.30 9.34
N ASP A 92 -9.14 10.11 8.76
CA ASP A 92 -10.32 9.66 8.00
C ASP A 92 -11.58 9.69 8.87
N ARG A 93 -11.51 9.12 10.07
CA ARG A 93 -12.65 9.03 11.01
C ARG A 93 -13.17 10.39 11.47
N LYS A 94 -12.28 11.38 11.64
CA LYS A 94 -12.63 12.71 12.16
C LYS A 94 -13.25 13.60 11.09
N GLU A 95 -12.75 13.52 9.86
CA GLU A 95 -12.96 14.56 8.85
C GLU A 95 -13.83 14.08 7.66
N CYS A 96 -13.82 12.78 7.36
CA CYS A 96 -14.55 12.22 6.23
C CYS A 96 -15.92 11.68 6.64
N LYS A 97 -16.86 12.61 6.86
CA LYS A 97 -18.29 12.27 6.84
C LYS A 97 -18.73 12.08 5.40
N CYS A 98 -19.54 11.06 5.12
CA CYS A 98 -20.19 10.91 3.82
C CYS A 98 -20.89 12.23 3.44
N LYS A 99 -20.28 13.00 2.54
CA LYS A 99 -20.98 14.04 1.80
C LYS A 99 -22.01 13.27 0.98
N GLY A 100 -23.27 13.38 1.39
CA GLY A 100 -24.34 12.47 1.01
C GLY A 100 -24.33 12.13 -0.48
N GLN A 101 -23.94 10.89 -0.78
CA GLN A 101 -24.47 10.07 -1.87
C GLN A 101 -24.05 8.60 -1.71
N CYS A 102 -24.00 8.09 -0.47
CA CYS A 102 -24.52 6.74 -0.30
C CYS A 102 -26.01 6.86 -0.61
N LYS A 103 -26.41 6.69 -1.88
CA LYS A 103 -27.75 6.18 -2.14
C LYS A 103 -27.80 4.92 -1.31
N LYS A 104 -28.52 4.96 -0.18
CA LYS A 104 -28.86 3.75 0.55
C LYS A 104 -29.45 2.87 -0.55
N LYS A 105 -28.72 1.83 -0.98
CA LYS A 105 -29.40 0.77 -1.74
C LYS A 105 -30.57 0.41 -0.82
N PRO A 106 -31.83 0.54 -1.27
CA PRO A 106 -32.96 0.18 -0.43
C PRO A 106 -32.65 -1.21 0.12
N PRO A 107 -32.99 -1.48 1.40
CA PRO A 107 -32.67 -2.77 2.01
C PRO A 107 -33.10 -3.84 1.02
N CYS A 108 -32.16 -4.68 0.59
CA CYS A 108 -32.45 -5.76 -0.35
C CYS A 108 -33.68 -6.48 0.21
N LYS A 109 -34.83 -6.31 -0.43
CA LYS A 109 -36.01 -7.07 -0.05
C LYS A 109 -35.61 -8.52 -0.29
N PRO A 110 -35.72 -9.42 0.69
CA PRO A 110 -35.48 -10.82 0.44
C PRO A 110 -36.46 -11.23 -0.66
N SER A 111 -35.95 -11.52 -1.85
CA SER A 111 -36.72 -12.25 -2.84
C SER A 111 -37.03 -13.58 -2.20
N LYS A 112 -38.30 -13.86 -1.91
CA LYS A 112 -38.77 -15.22 -1.65
C LYS A 112 -38.37 -16.05 -2.87
N GLY A 113 -37.34 -16.86 -2.73
CA GLY A 113 -36.76 -17.67 -3.79
C GLY A 113 -35.68 -18.57 -3.18
N ASP A 114 -35.75 -19.84 -3.49
CA ASP A 114 -35.31 -20.94 -2.63
C ASP A 114 -33.80 -20.98 -2.33
N CYS A 115 -33.49 -21.37 -1.09
CA CYS A 115 -32.14 -21.72 -0.63
C CYS A 115 -31.68 -23.02 -1.31
N SER A 116 -31.20 -22.94 -2.54
CA SER A 116 -30.54 -24.07 -3.19
C SER A 116 -29.61 -23.63 -4.34
N SER A 117 -28.55 -22.87 -4.04
CA SER A 117 -27.26 -23.01 -4.74
C SER A 117 -26.11 -22.27 -4.02
N PRO A 118 -24.88 -22.81 -3.93
CA PRO A 118 -23.81 -22.23 -3.12
C PRO A 118 -23.02 -21.07 -3.73
N LEU A 119 -23.34 -20.59 -4.94
CA LEU A 119 -22.57 -19.55 -5.63
C LEU A 119 -23.50 -18.60 -6.42
N ALA A 120 -24.23 -17.75 -5.71
CA ALA A 120 -24.89 -16.60 -6.33
C ALA A 120 -23.82 -15.52 -6.59
N LYS A 121 -23.37 -15.45 -7.85
CA LYS A 121 -22.47 -14.43 -8.37
C LYS A 121 -23.05 -13.03 -8.09
N PHE A 122 -22.34 -12.23 -7.31
CA PHE A 122 -22.59 -10.79 -7.26
C PHE A 122 -21.81 -10.15 -8.42
N THR A 123 -22.43 -10.05 -9.60
CA THR A 123 -21.95 -9.12 -10.63
C THR A 123 -22.50 -7.74 -10.28
N CYS A 124 -21.59 -6.84 -9.87
CA CYS A 124 -21.87 -5.41 -9.90
C CYS A 124 -21.36 -4.93 -11.26
N ASP A 125 -22.21 -5.03 -12.28
CA ASP A 125 -21.93 -4.44 -13.59
C ASP A 125 -21.91 -2.91 -13.48
N ASP A 126 -21.06 -2.35 -14.34
CA ASP A 126 -20.52 -1.00 -14.39
C ASP A 126 -21.52 0.16 -14.29
N LEU A 127 -21.11 1.19 -13.52
CA LEU A 127 -21.30 2.63 -13.81
C LEU A 127 -20.56 3.50 -12.80
#